data_AF-A0A963XC53-F1
#
_entry.id   AF-A0A963XC53-F1
#
_cell.length_a   1.000
_cell.length_b   1.000
_cell.length_c   1.000
_cell.angle_alpha   90.00
_cell.angle_beta   90.00
_cell.angle_gamma   90.00
#
_symmetry.space_group_name_H-M   'P 1'
#
loop_
_entity.id
_entity.type
_entity.pdbx_description
1 polymer ?
#
loop_
_entity_poly.entity_id
_entity_poly.type
_entity_poly.pdbx_seq_one_letter_code
_entity_poly.pdbx_strand_id
1 'polypeptide(L)'
;MISHVFSRSFRIGLAVAAALTVHVTASPAQQGSMGIAAVVNEDIITVYDVQTRLGMIIATSGLENTPEIQRRLVPQVIQGLIEERLKMQEARRLEITTTEAEVRGAVDLIEAQNGMAPGSFRQLFQQRGIDMGTLYSQIEADVAWVKVVRQDLARDVSVPPEEVKNVIARLKANQGKPEHLLAEIFLP
;
A
#
# COMPACT_ATOMS: atom_id res chain seq x y z
N MET A 1 -8.08 23.25 98.48
CA MET A 1 -8.15 24.53 97.77
C MET A 1 -7.63 24.28 96.36
N ILE A 2 -8.53 24.16 95.36
CA ILE A 2 -8.40 24.53 93.93
C ILE A 2 -7.25 23.85 93.13
N SER A 3 -7.36 23.24 91.94
CA SER A 3 -8.41 22.79 91.02
C SER A 3 -7.71 22.05 89.84
N HIS A 4 -8.49 21.31 89.03
CA HIS A 4 -8.27 20.84 87.62
C HIS A 4 -7.05 19.97 87.26
N VAL A 5 -7.23 18.69 86.89
CA VAL A 5 -7.61 18.13 85.55
C VAL A 5 -6.60 18.42 84.44
N PHE A 6 -5.90 17.39 83.93
CA PHE A 6 -5.93 16.98 82.51
C PHE A 6 -5.13 15.69 82.26
N SER A 7 -5.77 14.72 81.62
CA SER A 7 -5.23 13.43 81.16
C SER A 7 -4.27 13.62 79.97
N ARG A 8 -3.17 12.85 79.91
CA ARG A 8 -2.42 12.60 78.67
C ARG A 8 -1.93 11.16 78.58
N SER A 9 -2.58 10.43 77.68
CA SER A 9 -2.32 9.04 77.33
C SER A 9 -1.03 8.84 76.52
N PHE A 10 -0.32 7.77 76.90
CA PHE A 10 0.51 6.83 76.15
C PHE A 10 0.61 6.97 74.61
N ARG A 11 1.84 6.95 74.08
CA ARG A 11 2.15 6.51 72.70
C ARG A 11 3.51 5.78 72.67
N ILE A 12 3.47 4.46 72.50
CA ILE A 12 4.59 3.63 72.03
C ILE A 12 4.78 3.91 70.53
N GLY A 13 5.99 4.27 70.12
CA GLY A 13 6.36 4.44 68.73
C GLY A 13 6.66 3.09 68.08
N LEU A 14 5.83 2.69 67.11
CA LEU A 14 6.12 1.59 66.18
C LEU A 14 6.31 2.21 64.80
N ALA A 15 7.56 2.32 64.35
CA ALA A 15 7.91 2.74 63.01
C ALA A 15 7.75 1.55 62.06
N VAL A 16 6.63 1.51 61.32
CA VAL A 16 6.42 0.56 60.21
C VAL A 16 6.94 1.21 58.94
N ALA A 17 8.05 0.69 58.41
CA ALA A 17 8.57 1.05 57.10
C ALA A 17 7.68 0.42 56.02
N ALA A 18 6.89 1.25 55.34
CA ALA A 18 6.10 0.84 54.17
C ALA A 18 7.01 0.82 52.93
N ALA A 19 7.39 -0.37 52.47
CA ALA A 19 8.03 -0.56 51.18
C ALA A 19 6.97 -0.51 50.07
N LEU A 20 6.97 0.55 49.26
CA LEU A 20 6.20 0.60 48.01
C LEU A 20 6.87 -0.32 46.97
N THR A 21 6.26 -1.47 46.70
CA THR A 21 6.60 -2.34 45.57
C THR A 21 5.93 -1.82 44.31
N VAL A 22 6.67 -1.06 43.50
CA VAL A 22 6.26 -0.67 42.14
C VAL A 22 6.21 -1.92 41.28
N HIS A 23 5.01 -2.42 41.00
CA HIS A 23 4.79 -3.47 40.02
C HIS A 23 4.82 -2.85 38.63
N VAL A 24 5.94 -2.98 37.93
CA VAL A 24 6.02 -2.71 36.48
C VAL A 24 5.26 -3.83 35.78
N THR A 25 3.99 -3.59 35.44
CA THR A 25 3.27 -4.44 34.51
C THR A 25 3.83 -4.20 33.11
N ALA A 26 4.75 -5.05 32.68
CA ALA A 26 5.14 -5.11 31.28
C ALA A 26 3.91 -5.49 30.46
N SER A 27 3.36 -4.53 29.70
CA SER A 27 2.34 -4.84 28.70
C SER A 27 2.94 -5.84 27.70
N PRO A 28 2.25 -6.95 27.38
CA PRO A 28 2.73 -7.85 26.34
C PRO A 28 2.80 -7.05 25.05
N ALA A 29 4.01 -6.87 24.52
CA ALA A 29 4.20 -6.36 23.18
C ALA A 29 3.35 -7.22 22.25
N GLN A 30 2.45 -6.58 21.50
CA GLN A 30 1.68 -7.24 20.45
C GLN A 30 2.69 -7.79 19.45
N GLN A 31 3.00 -9.07 19.60
CA GLN A 31 3.80 -9.84 18.67
C GLN A 31 2.91 -10.01 17.42
N GLY A 32 2.92 -8.98 16.57
CA GLY A 32 2.18 -8.94 15.32
C GLY A 32 2.43 -10.24 14.58
N SER A 33 1.35 -10.89 14.14
CA SER A 33 1.34 -12.22 13.56
C SER A 33 2.38 -12.36 12.46
N MET A 34 3.57 -12.84 12.84
CA MET A 34 4.75 -12.96 11.98
C MET A 34 4.69 -14.30 11.24
N GLY A 35 3.55 -14.56 10.58
CA GLY A 35 3.33 -15.74 9.76
C GLY A 35 3.76 -15.48 8.31
N ILE A 36 4.19 -16.54 7.62
CA ILE A 36 4.46 -16.50 6.18
C ILE A 36 3.15 -16.79 5.45
N ALA A 37 2.73 -15.88 4.57
CA ALA A 37 1.55 -16.06 3.72
C ALA A 37 1.94 -16.63 2.34
N ALA A 38 3.07 -16.20 1.78
CA ALA A 38 3.62 -16.71 0.54
C ALA A 38 5.14 -16.46 0.46
N VAL A 39 5.82 -17.20 -0.42
CA VAL A 39 7.24 -17.03 -0.74
C VAL A 39 7.36 -16.81 -2.24
N VAL A 40 8.08 -15.78 -2.65
CA VAL A 40 8.25 -15.36 -4.05
C VAL A 40 9.74 -15.23 -4.34
N ASN A 41 10.33 -16.29 -4.92
CA ASN A 41 11.78 -16.43 -5.06
C ASN A 41 12.46 -16.24 -3.69
N GLU A 42 13.28 -15.20 -3.54
CA GLU A 42 13.99 -14.87 -2.29
C GLU A 42 13.18 -13.95 -1.34
N ASP A 43 12.04 -13.41 -1.78
CA ASP A 43 11.21 -12.50 -0.99
C ASP A 43 10.08 -13.25 -0.25
N ILE A 44 9.76 -12.80 0.96
CA ILE A 44 8.68 -13.35 1.79
C ILE A 44 7.52 -12.35 1.86
N ILE A 45 6.30 -12.84 1.66
CA ILE A 45 5.07 -12.10 1.92
C ILE A 45 4.52 -12.58 3.27
N THR A 46 4.38 -11.65 4.20
CA THR A 46 3.91 -11.95 5.56
C THR A 46 2.40 -11.86 5.68
N VAL A 47 1.86 -12.48 6.73
CA VAL A 47 0.44 -12.34 7.11
C VAL A 47 0.09 -10.88 7.44
N TYR A 48 1.04 -10.11 7.96
CA TYR A 48 0.87 -8.68 8.21
C TYR A 48 0.70 -7.89 6.90
N ASP A 49 1.48 -8.20 5.87
CA ASP A 49 1.37 -7.56 4.54
C ASP A 49 -0.02 -7.80 3.94
N VAL A 50 -0.50 -9.05 4.03
CA VAL A 50 -1.84 -9.44 3.56
C VAL A 50 -2.93 -8.68 4.31
N GLN A 51 -2.85 -8.60 5.64
CA GLN A 51 -3.84 -7.88 6.44
C GLN A 51 -3.85 -6.38 6.15
N THR A 52 -2.68 -5.77 5.99
CA THR A 52 -2.55 -4.33 5.73
C THR A 52 -3.09 -3.99 4.33
N ARG A 53 -2.76 -4.80 3.32
CA ARG A 53 -3.29 -4.64 1.96
C ARG A 53 -4.80 -4.91 1.91
N LEU A 54 -5.30 -5.90 2.65
CA LEU A 54 -6.73 -6.18 2.73
C LEU A 54 -7.51 -5.03 3.36
N GLY A 55 -7.02 -4.49 4.49
CA GLY A 55 -7.62 -3.33 5.15
C GLY A 55 -7.68 -2.11 4.24
N MET A 56 -6.61 -1.88 3.47
CA MET A 56 -6.59 -0.84 2.45
C MET A 56 -7.69 -1.03 1.40
N ILE A 57 -7.76 -2.20 0.77
CA ILE A 57 -8.72 -2.47 -0.31
C ILE A 57 -10.16 -2.30 0.19
N ILE A 58 -10.49 -2.84 1.37
CA ILE A 58 -11.82 -2.68 1.96
C ILE A 58 -12.13 -1.19 2.19
N ALA A 59 -11.16 -0.46 2.74
CA ALA A 59 -11.36 0.94 3.08
C ALA A 59 -11.41 1.87 1.87
N THR A 60 -10.83 1.52 0.72
CA THR A 60 -10.91 2.32 -0.53
C THR A 60 -12.09 1.94 -1.41
N SER A 61 -12.50 0.67 -1.39
CA SER A 61 -13.64 0.15 -2.19
C SER A 61 -15.01 0.48 -1.59
N GLY A 62 -15.07 0.92 -0.33
CA GLY A 62 -16.33 1.18 0.36
C GLY A 62 -17.11 -0.09 0.69
N LEU A 63 -16.46 -1.25 0.62
CA LEU A 63 -17.04 -2.53 1.01
C LEU A 63 -17.17 -2.61 2.54
N GLU A 64 -18.18 -3.34 3.00
CA GLU A 64 -18.29 -3.66 4.42
C GLU A 64 -17.17 -4.61 4.84
N ASN A 65 -16.61 -4.37 6.03
CA ASN A 65 -15.55 -5.19 6.58
C ASN A 65 -16.10 -6.46 7.25
N THR A 66 -16.66 -7.37 6.46
CA THR A 66 -17.21 -8.65 6.94
C THR A 66 -16.23 -9.81 6.75
N PRO A 67 -16.24 -10.83 7.62
CA PRO A 67 -15.39 -12.02 7.45
C PRO A 67 -15.58 -12.72 6.11
N GLU A 68 -16.79 -12.70 5.56
CA GLU A 68 -17.12 -13.30 4.26
C GLU A 68 -16.43 -12.56 3.11
N ILE A 69 -16.45 -11.22 3.12
CA ILE A 69 -15.77 -10.38 2.14
C ILE A 69 -14.25 -10.55 2.27
N GLN A 70 -13.73 -10.50 3.50
CA GLN A 70 -12.30 -10.71 3.75
C GLN A 70 -11.82 -12.05 3.15
N ARG A 71 -12.51 -13.16 3.42
CA ARG A 71 -12.15 -14.48 2.89
C ARG A 71 -12.13 -14.54 1.37
N ARG A 72 -13.01 -13.79 0.69
CA ARG A 72 -13.06 -13.71 -0.78
C ARG A 72 -11.92 -12.86 -1.36
N LEU A 73 -11.51 -11.82 -0.63
CA LEU A 73 -10.47 -10.89 -1.07
C LEU A 73 -9.05 -11.39 -0.77
N VAL A 74 -8.84 -12.15 0.32
CA VAL A 74 -7.51 -12.63 0.72
C VAL A 74 -6.73 -13.30 -0.43
N PRO A 75 -7.31 -14.22 -1.23
CA PRO A 75 -6.58 -14.82 -2.36
C PRO A 75 -6.14 -13.78 -3.40
N GLN A 76 -6.98 -12.79 -3.68
CA GLN A 76 -6.69 -11.72 -4.63
C GLN A 76 -5.60 -10.78 -4.09
N VAL A 77 -5.65 -10.49 -2.79
CA VAL A 77 -4.63 -9.71 -2.09
C VAL A 77 -3.27 -10.41 -2.15
N ILE A 78 -3.22 -11.72 -1.89
CA ILE A 78 -1.99 -12.49 -1.98
C ILE A 78 -1.45 -12.45 -3.42
N GLN A 79 -2.31 -12.67 -4.41
CA GLN A 79 -1.90 -12.61 -5.82
C GLN A 79 -1.33 -11.23 -6.20
N GLY A 80 -2.01 -10.15 -5.80
CA GLY A 80 -1.53 -8.79 -6.04
C GLY A 80 -0.19 -8.51 -5.35
N LEU A 81 0.01 -9.00 -4.13
CA LEU A 81 1.29 -8.89 -3.43
C LEU A 81 2.40 -9.70 -4.12
N ILE A 82 2.08 -10.89 -4.66
CA ILE A 82 3.04 -11.68 -5.44
C ILE A 82 3.47 -10.91 -6.69
N GLU A 83 2.53 -10.35 -7.43
CA GLU A 83 2.81 -9.52 -8.61
C GLU A 83 3.64 -8.29 -8.26
N GLU A 84 3.33 -7.61 -7.15
CA GLU A 84 4.11 -6.48 -6.63
C GLU A 84 5.58 -6.89 -6.38
N ARG A 85 5.81 -8.05 -5.74
CA ARG A 85 7.16 -8.56 -5.50
C ARG A 85 7.89 -8.90 -6.80
N LEU A 86 7.23 -9.56 -7.75
CA LEU A 86 7.81 -9.90 -9.04
C LEU A 86 8.20 -8.65 -9.85
N LYS A 87 7.33 -7.64 -9.92
CA LYS A 87 7.62 -6.35 -10.56
C LYS A 87 8.87 -5.70 -9.97
N MET A 88 8.96 -5.68 -8.64
CA MET A 88 10.10 -5.08 -7.95
C MET A 88 11.39 -5.89 -8.12
N GLN A 89 11.30 -7.23 -8.16
CA GLN A 89 12.44 -8.08 -8.46
C GLN A 89 13.00 -7.80 -9.85
N GLU A 90 12.12 -7.69 -10.83
CA GLU A 90 12.52 -7.41 -12.21
C GLU A 90 13.11 -6.00 -12.37
N ALA A 91 12.50 -5.00 -11.72
CA ALA A 91 13.05 -3.65 -11.68
C ALA A 91 14.47 -3.64 -11.06
N ARG A 92 14.68 -4.36 -9.95
CA ARG A 92 16.02 -4.50 -9.34
C ARG A 92 17.00 -5.21 -10.26
N ARG A 93 16.57 -6.27 -10.95
CA ARG A 93 17.40 -7.02 -11.92
C ARG A 93 17.89 -6.13 -13.06
N LEU A 94 17.09 -5.15 -13.46
CA LEU A 94 17.40 -4.18 -14.52
C LEU A 94 18.01 -2.88 -14.00
N GLU A 95 18.32 -2.79 -12.70
CA GLU A 95 18.87 -1.59 -12.04
C GLU A 95 17.96 -0.36 -12.18
N ILE A 96 16.65 -0.58 -12.33
CA ILE A 96 15.64 0.47 -12.42
C ILE A 96 15.24 0.87 -11.00
N THR A 97 15.41 2.14 -10.69
CA THR A 97 15.02 2.74 -9.40
C THR A 97 13.87 3.72 -9.60
N THR A 98 12.99 3.83 -8.60
CA THR A 98 11.89 4.80 -8.58
C THR A 98 12.19 5.85 -7.52
N THR A 99 12.08 7.12 -7.90
CA THR A 99 12.28 8.26 -6.99
C THR A 99 10.99 8.63 -6.28
N GLU A 100 11.10 9.21 -5.09
CA GLU A 100 9.93 9.72 -4.35
C GLU A 100 9.13 10.77 -5.14
N ALA A 101 9.79 11.52 -6.04
CA ALA A 101 9.13 12.50 -6.89
C ALA A 101 8.26 11.81 -7.95
N GLU A 102 8.72 10.70 -8.54
CA GLU A 102 7.92 9.89 -9.48
C GLU A 102 6.72 9.26 -8.77
N VAL A 103 6.90 8.73 -7.56
CA VAL A 103 5.78 8.17 -6.76
C VAL A 103 4.76 9.26 -6.45
N ARG A 104 5.20 10.45 -6.02
CA ARG A 104 4.28 11.57 -5.76
C ARG A 104 3.54 12.01 -7.02
N GLY A 105 4.22 12.15 -8.15
CA GLY A 105 3.57 12.47 -9.41
C GLY A 105 2.55 11.42 -9.85
N ALA A 106 2.80 10.14 -9.58
CA ALA A 106 1.85 9.07 -9.82
C ALA A 106 0.61 9.17 -8.90
N VAL A 107 0.80 9.52 -7.62
CA VAL A 107 -0.32 9.81 -6.70
C VAL A 107 -1.17 10.96 -7.21
N ASP A 108 -0.55 12.06 -7.62
CA ASP A 108 -1.26 13.24 -8.15
C ASP A 108 -2.08 12.88 -9.40
N LEU A 109 -1.54 12.00 -10.27
CA LEU A 109 -2.23 11.50 -11.45
C LEU A 109 -3.43 10.62 -11.08
N ILE A 110 -3.32 9.79 -10.04
CA ILE A 110 -4.42 8.96 -9.53
C ILE A 110 -5.49 9.87 -8.92
N GLU A 111 -5.12 10.88 -8.14
CA GLU A 111 -6.04 11.89 -7.60
C GLU A 111 -6.82 12.58 -8.71
N ALA A 112 -6.13 13.07 -9.74
CA ALA A 112 -6.74 13.71 -10.90
C ALA A 112 -7.71 12.79 -11.64
N GLN A 113 -7.33 11.52 -11.89
CA GLN A 113 -8.18 10.54 -12.56
C GLN A 113 -9.45 10.20 -11.78
N ASN A 114 -9.37 10.21 -10.45
CA ASN A 114 -10.51 9.96 -9.57
C ASN A 114 -11.32 11.24 -9.27
N GLY A 115 -11.00 12.38 -9.90
CA GLY A 115 -11.69 13.65 -9.65
C GLY A 115 -11.49 14.19 -8.22
N MET A 116 -10.40 13.79 -7.56
CA MET A 116 -10.06 14.20 -6.20
C MET A 116 -9.17 15.44 -6.20
N ALA A 117 -9.27 16.26 -5.16
CA ALA A 117 -8.37 17.39 -4.97
C ALA A 117 -6.97 16.90 -4.54
N PRO A 118 -5.89 17.64 -4.86
CA PRO A 118 -4.54 17.26 -4.47
C PRO A 118 -4.39 17.03 -2.96
N GLY A 119 -3.77 15.92 -2.58
CA GLY A 119 -3.56 15.52 -1.18
C GLY A 119 -4.77 14.89 -0.49
N SER A 120 -5.91 14.74 -1.19
CA SER A 120 -7.12 14.11 -0.64
C SER A 120 -6.90 12.62 -0.34
N PHE A 121 -6.08 11.91 -1.13
CA PHE A 121 -5.79 10.49 -0.87
C PHE A 121 -5.13 10.31 0.49
N ARG A 122 -4.15 11.17 0.82
CA ARG A 122 -3.47 11.12 2.13
C ARG A 122 -4.45 11.31 3.27
N GLN A 123 -5.33 12.29 3.17
CA GLN A 123 -6.34 12.56 4.20
C GLN A 123 -7.32 11.40 4.33
N LEU A 124 -7.79 10.84 3.21
CA LEU A 124 -8.71 9.71 3.18
C LEU A 124 -8.16 8.49 3.91
N PHE A 125 -6.90 8.14 3.64
CA PHE A 125 -6.25 6.98 4.23
C PHE A 125 -5.92 7.20 5.70
N GLN A 126 -5.49 8.40 6.08
CA GLN A 126 -5.28 8.77 7.49
C GLN A 126 -6.56 8.68 8.30
N GLN A 127 -7.68 9.18 7.78
CA GLN A 127 -8.99 9.10 8.45
C GLN A 127 -9.46 7.66 8.64
N ARG A 128 -9.08 6.75 7.73
CA ARG A 128 -9.44 5.33 7.78
C ARG A 128 -8.42 4.46 8.50
N GLY A 129 -7.37 5.05 9.09
CA GLY A 129 -6.33 4.34 9.83
C GLY A 129 -5.48 3.41 8.96
N ILE A 130 -5.37 3.68 7.67
CA ILE A 130 -4.59 2.88 6.72
C ILE A 130 -3.18 3.44 6.66
N ASP A 131 -2.19 2.55 6.70
CA ASP A 131 -0.80 2.94 6.49
C ASP A 131 -0.56 3.46 5.06
N MET A 132 -0.03 4.68 4.96
CA MET A 132 0.35 5.29 3.70
C MET A 132 1.54 4.59 3.05
N GLY A 133 2.42 3.96 3.83
CA GLY A 133 3.56 3.20 3.32
C GLY A 133 3.11 2.08 2.37
N THR A 134 2.02 1.41 2.71
CA THR A 134 1.46 0.33 1.89
C THR A 134 0.91 0.83 0.53
N LEU A 135 0.40 2.07 0.48
CA LEU A 135 -0.05 2.68 -0.78
C LEU A 135 1.16 3.08 -1.62
N TYR A 136 2.15 3.71 -1.00
CA TYR A 136 3.36 4.12 -1.69
C TYR A 136 4.14 2.93 -2.24
N SER A 137 4.21 1.80 -1.53
CA SER A 137 4.86 0.58 -2.04
C SER A 137 4.18 0.06 -3.31
N GLN A 138 2.84 0.08 -3.35
CA GLN A 138 2.08 -0.33 -4.52
C GLN A 138 2.37 0.56 -5.72
N ILE A 139 2.28 1.88 -5.51
CA ILE A 139 2.51 2.86 -6.57
C ILE A 139 3.97 2.80 -7.04
N GLU A 140 4.93 2.62 -6.13
CA GLU A 140 6.33 2.44 -6.46
C GLU A 140 6.54 1.24 -7.39
N ALA A 141 5.93 0.09 -7.08
CA ALA A 141 6.00 -1.10 -7.92
C ALA A 141 5.36 -0.90 -9.30
N ASP A 142 4.23 -0.20 -9.38
CA ASP A 142 3.58 0.10 -10.65
C ASP A 142 4.39 1.08 -11.50
N VAL A 143 4.97 2.12 -10.89
CA VAL A 143 5.87 3.06 -11.59
C VAL A 143 7.13 2.34 -12.07
N ALA A 144 7.73 1.50 -11.22
CA ALA A 144 8.89 0.70 -11.58
C ALA A 144 8.57 -0.23 -12.76
N TRP A 145 7.40 -0.87 -12.74
CA TRP A 145 6.96 -1.75 -13.81
C TRP A 145 6.77 -1.03 -15.15
N VAL A 146 6.16 0.16 -15.16
CA VAL A 146 6.05 0.96 -16.38
C VAL A 146 7.42 1.28 -16.97
N LYS A 147 8.43 1.54 -16.12
CA LYS A 147 9.81 1.79 -16.56
C LYS A 147 10.45 0.51 -17.13
N VAL A 148 10.25 -0.64 -16.48
CA VAL A 148 10.68 -1.96 -16.98
C VAL A 148 10.14 -2.20 -18.39
N VAL A 149 8.83 -2.09 -18.58
CA VAL A 149 8.18 -2.34 -19.88
C VAL A 149 8.71 -1.40 -20.96
N ARG A 150 8.89 -0.11 -20.64
CA ARG A 150 9.44 0.87 -21.60
C ARG A 150 10.87 0.52 -22.02
N GLN A 151 11.71 0.11 -21.07
CA GLN A 151 13.10 -0.24 -21.35
C GLN A 151 13.20 -1.53 -22.17
N ASP A 152 12.37 -2.52 -21.87
CA ASP A 152 12.34 -3.79 -22.59
C ASP A 152 11.83 -3.60 -24.03
N LEU A 153 10.69 -2.93 -24.20
CA LEU A 153 10.12 -2.65 -25.52
C LEU A 153 11.05 -1.79 -26.39
N ALA A 154 11.77 -0.83 -25.79
CA ALA A 154 12.73 -0.01 -26.53
C ALA A 154 13.90 -0.82 -27.11
N ARG A 155 14.20 -2.01 -26.59
CA ARG A 155 15.22 -2.92 -27.13
C ARG A 155 14.72 -3.69 -28.35
N ASP A 156 13.44 -4.04 -28.37
CA ASP A 156 12.86 -4.92 -29.39
C ASP A 156 12.24 -4.15 -30.58
N VAL A 157 11.88 -2.87 -30.39
CA VAL A 157 11.30 -2.05 -31.46
C VAL A 157 12.39 -1.51 -32.38
N SER A 158 12.57 -2.15 -33.53
CA SER A 158 13.31 -1.63 -34.67
C SER A 158 12.33 -1.33 -35.81
N VAL A 159 12.11 -0.04 -36.10
CA VAL A 159 11.20 0.38 -37.19
C VAL A 159 12.03 0.58 -38.47
N PRO A 160 11.88 -0.29 -39.50
CA PRO A 160 12.62 -0.15 -40.75
C PRO A 160 12.19 1.14 -41.47
N PRO A 161 13.13 1.86 -42.13
CA PRO A 161 12.79 3.06 -42.90
C PRO A 161 11.73 2.82 -43.98
N GLU A 162 11.68 1.61 -44.53
CA GLU A 162 10.69 1.23 -45.55
C GLU A 162 9.27 1.10 -44.99
N GLU A 163 9.11 0.66 -43.73
CA GLU A 163 7.80 0.61 -43.08
C GLU A 163 7.23 2.03 -42.90
N VAL A 164 8.08 2.97 -42.47
CA VAL A 164 7.71 4.39 -42.35
C VAL A 164 7.27 4.95 -43.71
N LYS A 165 8.04 4.69 -44.78
CA LYS A 165 7.69 5.13 -46.14
C LYS A 165 6.36 4.55 -46.61
N ASN A 166 6.14 3.25 -46.38
CA ASN A 166 4.90 2.56 -46.75
C ASN A 166 3.68 3.14 -46.01
N VAL A 167 3.80 3.40 -44.71
CA VAL A 167 2.74 4.04 -43.92
C VAL A 167 2.47 5.45 -44.41
N ILE A 168 3.51 6.27 -44.66
CA ILE A 168 3.36 7.63 -45.21
C ILE A 168 2.68 7.60 -46.58
N ALA A 169 3.09 6.68 -47.47
CA ALA A 169 2.49 6.53 -48.79
C ALA A 169 1.01 6.14 -48.69
N ARG A 170 0.66 5.20 -47.79
CA ARG A 170 -0.72 4.81 -47.52
C ARG A 170 -1.56 5.96 -46.98
N LEU A 171 -1.03 6.73 -46.03
CA LEU A 171 -1.70 7.91 -45.48
C LEU A 171 -1.97 8.96 -46.57
N LYS A 172 -0.97 9.28 -47.41
CA LYS A 172 -1.13 10.20 -48.56
C LYS A 172 -2.16 9.68 -49.57
N ALA A 173 -2.12 8.39 -49.89
CA ALA A 173 -3.08 7.78 -50.82
C ALA A 173 -4.50 7.73 -50.28
N ASN A 174 -4.69 7.83 -48.95
CA ASN A 174 -5.99 7.84 -48.30
C ASN A 174 -6.48 9.25 -47.91
N GLN A 175 -5.66 10.29 -48.10
CA GLN A 175 -6.11 11.67 -47.91
C GLN A 175 -7.29 11.99 -48.83
N GLY A 176 -8.39 12.48 -48.24
CA GLY A 176 -9.60 12.87 -48.95
C GLY A 176 -10.55 11.73 -49.32
N LYS A 177 -10.24 10.49 -48.94
CA LYS A 177 -11.21 9.38 -49.06
C LYS A 177 -12.21 9.42 -47.91
N PRO A 178 -13.48 9.07 -48.14
CA PRO A 178 -14.47 8.99 -47.07
C PRO A 178 -14.06 7.92 -46.04
N GLU A 179 -14.05 8.30 -44.76
CA GLU A 179 -13.86 7.40 -43.63
C GLU A 179 -15.21 6.85 -43.18
N HIS A 180 -15.26 5.55 -42.83
CA HIS A 180 -16.47 4.89 -42.38
C HIS A 180 -16.28 4.36 -40.96
N LEU A 181 -17.25 4.66 -40.08
CA LEU A 181 -17.38 4.03 -38.76
C LEU A 181 -18.08 2.68 -38.95
N LEU A 182 -17.31 1.60 -38.86
CA LEU A 182 -17.83 0.25 -38.91
C LEU A 182 -17.94 -0.30 -37.49
N ALA A 183 -19.06 -0.96 -37.20
CA ALA A 183 -19.24 -1.78 -36.03
C ALA A 183 -19.21 -3.25 -36.48
N GLU A 184 -18.31 -4.05 -35.90
CA GLU A 184 -18.19 -5.48 -36.16
C GLU A 184 -18.64 -6.26 -34.93
N ILE A 185 -19.42 -7.32 -35.15
CA ILE A 185 -19.73 -8.32 -34.12
C ILE A 185 -19.04 -9.60 -34.53
N PHE A 186 -18.04 -10.01 -33.74
CA PHE A 186 -17.34 -11.27 -33.92
C PHE A 186 -18.07 -12.37 -33.14
N LEU A 187 -18.40 -13.46 -33.81
CA LEU A 187 -18.95 -14.67 -33.18
C LEU A 187 -17.85 -15.76 -33.20
N PRO A 188 -17.53 -16.37 -32.04
CA PRO A 188 -16.48 -17.39 -31.94
C PRO A 188 -16.86 -18.74 -32.56
#